data_AF-A0A9Q0ZID8-F1
#
_entry.id   AF-A0A9Q0ZID8-F1
#
_cell.length_a   1.000
_cell.length_b   1.000
_cell.length_c   1.000
_cell.angle_alpha   90.00
_cell.angle_beta   90.00
_cell.angle_gamma   90.00
#
_symmetry.space_group_name_H-M   'P 1'
#
loop_
_entity.id
_entity.type
_entity.pdbx_description
1 polymer ?
#
loop_
_entity_poly.entity_id
_entity_poly.type
_entity_poly.pdbx_seq_one_letter_code
_entity_poly.pdbx_strand_id
1 'polypeptide(L)'
;MDVFRLEVRGASRAKRTFARTTRIVDKAFPFLRLPSVPAVFRPFGLYFMYGLGGEGPRAAKMMKALCGHVHNLAREGGCGVVATEVASREPLKSGIPHWKVLSCAEDLWCMKRLGEDYSDGCVGDWTKSSPGSSIFVDPREF
;
A
#
# COMPACT_ATOMS: atom_id res chain seq x y z
N MET A 1 18.01 1.90 -13.47
CA MET A 1 17.25 1.51 -12.27
C MET A 1 16.12 0.62 -12.75
N ASP A 2 16.17 -0.66 -12.40
CA ASP A 2 15.06 -1.57 -12.67
C ASP A 2 13.91 -1.22 -11.73
N VAL A 3 12.81 -0.74 -12.30
CA VAL A 3 11.62 -0.38 -11.54
C VAL A 3 10.70 -1.60 -11.50
N PHE A 4 10.34 -2.05 -10.31
CA PHE A 4 9.34 -3.11 -10.13
C PHE A 4 8.08 -2.75 -10.90
N ARG A 5 7.64 -3.65 -11.79
CA ARG A 5 6.41 -3.50 -12.56
C ARG A 5 5.34 -4.40 -11.98
N LEU A 6 4.25 -3.80 -11.54
CA LEU A 6 3.06 -4.50 -11.05
C LEU A 6 1.95 -4.48 -12.10
N GLU A 7 1.08 -5.49 -12.03
CA GLU A 7 -0.15 -5.59 -12.81
C GLU A 7 -1.22 -6.25 -11.94
N VAL A 8 -2.38 -5.61 -11.78
CA VAL A 8 -3.51 -6.22 -11.08
C VAL A 8 -4.18 -7.23 -12.00
N ARG A 9 -4.13 -8.52 -11.63
CA ARG A 9 -4.79 -9.62 -12.34
C ARG A 9 -6.03 -10.11 -11.59
N GLY A 10 -6.78 -11.03 -12.19
CA GLY A 10 -7.99 -11.63 -11.58
C GLY A 10 -9.29 -10.80 -11.67
N ALA A 11 -9.25 -9.52 -12.04
CA ALA A 11 -10.46 -8.73 -12.26
C ALA A 11 -11.23 -9.20 -13.52
N SER A 12 -12.57 -9.32 -13.41
CA SER A 12 -13.45 -9.70 -14.53
C SER A 12 -13.38 -8.70 -15.68
N ARG A 13 -13.70 -9.16 -16.91
CA ARG A 13 -13.71 -8.30 -18.11
C ARG A 13 -14.61 -7.08 -17.92
N ALA A 14 -15.78 -7.25 -17.31
CA ALA A 14 -16.70 -6.15 -16.99
C ALA A 14 -16.06 -5.08 -16.10
N LYS A 15 -15.38 -5.49 -15.00
CA LYS A 15 -14.69 -4.56 -14.09
C LYS A 15 -13.55 -3.82 -14.80
N ARG A 16 -12.79 -4.51 -15.65
CA ARG A 16 -11.70 -3.89 -16.45
C ARG A 16 -12.25 -2.86 -17.43
N THR A 17 -13.33 -3.17 -18.13
CA THR A 17 -13.98 -2.24 -19.07
C THR A 17 -14.52 -1.03 -18.34
N PHE A 18 -15.22 -1.22 -17.21
CA PHE A 18 -15.73 -0.11 -16.39
C PHE A 18 -14.60 0.82 -15.90
N ALA A 19 -13.50 0.27 -15.40
CA ALA A 19 -12.35 1.08 -15.00
C ALA A 19 -11.68 1.80 -16.17
N ARG A 20 -11.77 1.27 -17.39
CA ARG A 20 -11.27 1.95 -18.60
C ARG A 20 -12.21 3.07 -19.01
N THR A 21 -13.53 2.88 -18.94
CA THR A 21 -14.51 3.91 -19.31
C THR A 21 -14.44 5.09 -18.35
N THR A 22 -14.28 4.87 -17.04
CA THR A 22 -14.12 5.98 -16.07
C THR A 22 -12.94 6.90 -16.43
N ARG A 23 -11.81 6.36 -16.91
CA ARG A 23 -10.67 7.17 -17.39
C ARG A 23 -10.97 7.94 -18.68
N ILE A 24 -11.73 7.34 -19.60
CA ILE A 24 -12.08 7.99 -20.87
C ILE A 24 -13.00 9.18 -20.57
N VAL A 25 -14.00 8.99 -19.71
CA VAL A 25 -14.91 10.06 -19.30
C VAL A 25 -14.18 11.16 -18.56
N ASP A 26 -13.29 10.82 -17.62
CA ASP A 26 -12.48 11.79 -16.88
C ASP A 26 -11.56 12.61 -17.81
N LYS A 27 -10.96 11.98 -18.83
CA LYS A 27 -10.19 12.69 -19.86
C LYS A 27 -11.05 13.58 -20.77
N ALA A 28 -12.25 13.14 -21.12
CA ALA A 28 -13.15 13.89 -21.98
C ALA A 28 -13.81 15.07 -21.25
N PHE A 29 -14.05 14.94 -19.95
CA PHE A 29 -14.77 15.91 -19.14
C PHE A 29 -14.01 16.19 -17.82
N PRO A 30 -12.83 16.84 -17.87
CA PRO A 30 -11.99 17.05 -16.69
C PRO A 30 -12.64 17.93 -15.62
N PHE A 31 -13.67 18.69 -15.97
CA PHE A 31 -14.46 19.49 -15.03
C PHE A 31 -15.33 18.64 -14.08
N LEU A 32 -15.63 17.38 -14.43
CA LEU A 32 -16.41 16.48 -13.57
C LEU A 32 -15.60 15.91 -12.39
N ARG A 33 -14.26 16.02 -12.42
CA ARG A 33 -13.35 15.52 -11.37
C ARG A 33 -13.69 14.11 -10.89
N LEU A 34 -13.99 13.22 -11.82
CA LEU A 34 -14.41 11.87 -11.48
C LEU A 34 -13.23 11.12 -10.84
N PRO A 35 -13.45 10.34 -9.77
CA PRO A 35 -12.42 9.47 -9.22
C PRO A 35 -12.16 8.34 -10.22
N SER A 36 -11.28 8.58 -11.19
CA SER A 36 -10.94 7.63 -12.24
C SER A 36 -10.00 6.56 -11.69
N VAL A 37 -10.32 5.30 -11.93
CA VAL A 37 -9.47 4.18 -11.46
C VAL A 37 -8.14 4.27 -12.21
N PRO A 38 -6.97 4.32 -11.55
CA PRO A 38 -5.68 4.41 -12.24
C PRO A 38 -5.41 3.20 -13.13
N ALA A 39 -4.45 3.29 -14.05
CA ALA A 39 -4.15 2.27 -15.06
C ALA A 39 -3.47 1.00 -14.54
N VAL A 40 -4.09 0.35 -13.56
CA VAL A 40 -3.54 -0.79 -12.79
C VAL A 40 -3.68 -2.15 -13.48
N PHE A 41 -4.45 -2.26 -14.57
CA PHE A 41 -4.62 -3.51 -15.35
C PHE A 41 -3.60 -3.70 -16.48
N ARG A 42 -2.58 -2.84 -16.54
CA ARG A 42 -1.41 -2.95 -17.42
C ARG A 42 -0.17 -2.75 -16.55
N PRO A 43 1.02 -3.19 -16.95
CA PRO A 43 2.24 -2.97 -16.17
C PRO A 43 2.42 -1.51 -15.77
N PHE A 44 2.62 -1.25 -14.48
CA PHE A 44 2.88 0.08 -13.90
C PHE A 44 4.03 0.02 -12.89
N GLY A 45 4.80 1.11 -12.79
CA GLY A 45 5.79 1.28 -11.72
C GLY A 45 5.14 1.73 -10.42
N LEU A 46 5.79 1.50 -9.30
CA LEU A 46 5.33 1.93 -7.97
C LEU A 46 6.45 2.63 -7.20
N TYR A 47 6.05 3.50 -6.27
CA TYR A 47 6.93 3.97 -5.20
C TYR A 47 6.50 3.27 -3.90
N PHE A 48 7.45 2.63 -3.22
CA PHE A 48 7.20 1.96 -1.96
C PHE A 48 7.76 2.81 -0.82
N MET A 49 6.92 3.19 0.13
CA MET A 49 7.35 3.84 1.36
C MET A 49 7.61 2.75 2.40
N TYR A 50 8.84 2.66 2.88
CA TYR A 50 9.29 1.64 3.80
C TYR A 50 9.51 2.20 5.21
N GLY A 51 9.32 1.38 6.24
CA GLY A 51 9.73 1.69 7.62
C GLY A 51 9.00 2.89 8.22
N LEU A 52 7.73 3.06 7.90
CA LEU A 52 6.95 4.19 8.41
C LEU A 52 6.61 3.99 9.88
N GLY A 53 7.11 4.89 10.70
CA GLY A 53 6.80 4.99 12.13
C GLY A 53 6.62 6.45 12.53
N GLY A 54 5.88 6.68 13.61
CA GLY A 54 5.67 8.04 14.09
C GLY A 54 4.67 8.13 15.23
N GLU A 55 4.91 9.07 16.13
CA GLU A 55 4.09 9.29 17.33
C GLU A 55 3.69 10.76 17.48
N GLY A 56 2.76 11.00 18.39
CA GLY A 56 2.32 12.34 18.78
C GLY A 56 1.11 12.87 18.00
N PRO A 57 0.56 14.01 18.45
CA PRO A 57 -0.76 14.49 18.02
C PRO A 57 -0.81 14.92 16.54
N ARG A 58 0.34 15.09 15.89
CA ARG A 58 0.45 15.50 14.48
C ARG A 58 0.88 14.37 13.55
N ALA A 59 1.08 13.15 14.05
CA ALA A 59 1.61 12.03 13.27
C ALA A 59 0.76 11.74 12.01
N ALA A 60 -0.57 11.68 12.15
CA ALA A 60 -1.48 11.49 11.01
C ALA A 60 -1.40 12.63 9.98
N LYS A 61 -1.23 13.88 10.43
CA LYS A 61 -1.09 15.04 9.53
C LYS A 61 0.23 14.99 8.76
N MET A 62 1.32 14.60 9.43
CA MET A 62 2.62 14.40 8.79
C MET A 62 2.58 13.25 7.79
N MET A 63 1.96 12.12 8.16
CA MET A 63 1.78 10.97 7.28
C MET A 63 1.01 11.36 6.01
N LYS A 64 -0.07 12.13 6.14
CA LYS A 64 -0.81 12.65 4.98
C LYS A 64 0.05 13.55 4.08
N ALA A 65 0.87 14.42 4.67
CA ALA A 65 1.77 15.28 3.91
C ALA A 65 2.86 14.46 3.18
N LEU A 66 3.42 13.45 3.84
CA LEU A 66 4.38 12.52 3.25
C LEU A 66 3.77 11.76 2.06
N CYS A 67 2.57 11.19 2.22
CA CYS A 67 1.84 10.55 1.12
C CYS A 67 1.67 11.50 -0.08
N GLY A 68 1.32 12.76 0.18
CA GLY A 68 1.17 13.77 -0.87
C GLY A 68 2.49 14.07 -1.59
N HIS A 69 3.59 14.18 -0.84
CA HIS A 69 4.92 14.40 -1.40
C HIS A 69 5.37 13.22 -2.27
N VAL A 70 5.30 11.99 -1.74
CA VAL A 70 5.69 10.77 -2.46
C VAL A 70 4.79 10.52 -3.66
N HIS A 71 3.50 10.84 -3.58
CA HIS A 71 2.59 10.80 -4.73
C HIS A 71 3.07 11.71 -5.87
N ASN A 72 3.50 12.93 -5.57
CA ASN A 72 3.97 13.85 -6.60
C ASN A 72 5.27 13.35 -7.25
N LEU A 73 6.20 12.84 -6.44
CA LEU A 73 7.43 12.20 -6.93
C LEU A 73 7.14 10.99 -7.81
N ALA A 74 6.26 10.09 -7.36
CA ALA A 74 5.86 8.91 -8.12
C ALA A 74 5.22 9.30 -9.46
N ARG A 75 4.40 10.35 -9.47
CA ARG A 75 3.77 10.87 -10.69
C ARG A 75 4.80 11.45 -11.66
N GLU A 76 5.78 12.21 -11.18
CA GLU A 76 6.90 12.73 -11.98
C GLU A 76 7.78 11.59 -12.53
N GLY A 77 7.98 10.53 -11.74
CA GLY A 77 8.67 9.30 -12.14
C GLY A 77 7.85 8.35 -13.01
N GLY A 78 6.64 8.72 -13.44
CA GLY A 78 5.77 7.89 -14.30
C GLY A 78 5.19 6.64 -13.64
N CYS A 79 5.22 6.56 -12.30
CA CYS A 79 4.64 5.47 -11.53
C CYS A 79 3.12 5.64 -11.37
N GLY A 80 2.41 4.50 -11.30
CA GLY A 80 0.96 4.48 -11.22
C GLY A 80 0.40 4.39 -9.80
N VAL A 81 1.23 3.97 -8.83
CA VAL A 81 0.81 3.65 -7.46
C VAL A 81 1.90 4.06 -6.46
N VAL A 82 1.47 4.51 -5.29
CA VAL A 82 2.30 4.55 -4.08
C VAL A 82 1.78 3.47 -3.14
N ALA A 83 2.68 2.66 -2.61
CA ALA A 83 2.37 1.60 -1.66
C ALA A 83 3.15 1.79 -0.36
N THR A 84 2.61 1.26 0.73
CA THR A 84 3.28 1.22 2.03
C THR A 84 2.74 0.05 2.82
N GLU A 85 3.60 -0.55 3.63
CA GLU A 85 3.20 -1.48 4.68
C GLU A 85 2.74 -0.73 5.93
N VAL A 86 1.70 -1.24 6.57
CA VAL A 86 1.05 -0.62 7.74
C VAL A 86 0.36 -1.72 8.54
N ALA A 87 0.64 -1.80 9.84
CA ALA A 87 -0.09 -2.73 10.71
C ALA A 87 -1.58 -2.38 10.79
N SER A 88 -2.45 -3.37 11.01
CA SER A 88 -3.90 -3.13 11.10
C SER A 88 -4.28 -2.11 12.18
N ARG A 89 -3.52 -2.07 13.27
CA ARG A 89 -3.69 -1.19 14.44
C ARG A 89 -2.75 0.03 14.46
N GLU A 90 -2.04 0.29 13.36
CA GLU A 90 -1.05 1.36 13.30
C GLU A 90 -1.74 2.74 13.41
N PRO A 91 -1.38 3.59 14.38
CA PRO A 91 -1.91 4.95 14.50
C PRO A 91 -1.79 5.78 13.21
N LEU A 92 -0.69 5.60 12.46
CA LEU A 92 -0.45 6.31 11.20
C LEU A 92 -1.48 6.00 10.11
N LYS A 93 -2.18 4.85 10.18
CA LYS A 93 -3.22 4.44 9.22
C LYS A 93 -4.28 5.51 9.00
N SER A 94 -4.62 6.26 10.05
CA SER A 94 -5.57 7.38 10.00
C SER A 94 -5.13 8.54 9.08
N GLY A 95 -3.82 8.69 8.87
CA GLY A 95 -3.23 9.71 8.00
C GLY A 95 -3.07 9.28 6.55
N ILE A 96 -3.28 7.99 6.23
CA ILE A 96 -3.04 7.43 4.90
C ILE A 96 -4.26 7.65 4.01
N PRO A 97 -4.13 8.39 2.90
CA PRO A 97 -5.22 8.53 1.94
C PRO A 97 -5.58 7.18 1.34
N HIS A 98 -6.82 6.74 1.50
CA HIS A 98 -7.32 5.50 0.92
C HIS A 98 -8.69 5.72 0.25
N TRP A 99 -8.96 4.97 -0.81
CA TRP A 99 -10.29 4.89 -1.40
C TRP A 99 -11.05 3.72 -0.79
N LYS A 100 -12.06 4.00 0.05
CA LYS A 100 -12.87 2.98 0.73
C LYS A 100 -13.43 1.91 -0.21
N VAL A 101 -13.77 2.29 -1.45
CA VAL A 101 -14.33 1.38 -2.46
C VAL A 101 -13.28 0.40 -3.04
N LEU A 102 -12.00 0.76 -2.98
CA LEU A 102 -10.89 -0.09 -3.44
C LEU A 102 -10.05 -0.65 -2.29
N SER A 103 -10.40 -0.34 -1.04
CA SER A 103 -9.71 -0.84 0.14
C SER A 103 -10.27 -2.21 0.50
N CYS A 104 -9.47 -3.27 0.32
CA CYS A 104 -9.73 -4.54 0.99
C CYS A 104 -9.15 -4.48 2.39
N ALA A 105 -9.89 -4.95 3.39
CA ALA A 105 -9.45 -4.96 4.78
C ALA A 105 -8.73 -6.27 5.17
N GLU A 106 -8.81 -7.30 4.33
CA GLU A 106 -8.27 -8.63 4.65
C GLU A 106 -6.98 -8.93 3.87
N ASP A 107 -5.84 -8.53 4.43
CA ASP A 107 -4.58 -9.22 4.16
C ASP A 107 -4.35 -10.22 5.31
N LEU A 108 -4.49 -11.51 5.02
CA LEU A 108 -4.16 -12.59 5.96
C LEU A 108 -2.68 -12.92 5.81
N TRP A 109 -1.89 -12.61 6.84
CA TRP A 109 -0.48 -12.96 6.91
C TRP A 109 -0.34 -14.27 7.69
N CYS A 110 -0.07 -15.36 6.99
CA CYS A 110 0.23 -16.66 7.61
C CYS A 110 1.74 -16.79 7.80
N MET A 111 2.24 -16.47 8.99
CA MET A 111 3.64 -16.73 9.33
C MET A 111 3.78 -18.15 9.86
N LYS A 112 4.61 -18.97 9.19
CA LYS A 112 4.89 -20.35 9.62
C LYS A 112 6.39 -20.52 9.86
N ARG A 113 6.74 -21.02 11.05
CA ARG A 113 8.10 -21.40 11.41
C ARG A 113 8.54 -22.61 10.56
N LEU A 114 9.67 -22.49 9.87
CA LEU A 114 10.22 -23.56 9.02
C LEU A 114 11.43 -24.29 9.63
N GLY A 115 12.09 -23.74 10.66
CA GLY A 115 13.28 -24.32 11.29
C GLY A 115 13.01 -24.86 12.70
N GLU A 116 13.47 -26.08 12.99
CA GLU A 116 13.32 -26.71 14.31
C GLU A 116 14.34 -26.17 15.33
N ASP A 117 15.54 -25.80 14.89
CA ASP A 117 16.68 -25.44 15.77
C ASP A 117 16.79 -23.96 16.19
N TYR A 118 15.83 -23.10 15.82
CA TYR A 118 15.84 -21.69 16.21
C TYR A 118 15.34 -21.53 17.65
N SER A 119 16.21 -21.07 18.56
CA SER A 119 15.81 -20.66 19.91
C SER A 119 15.56 -19.15 19.90
N ASP A 120 14.38 -18.72 20.32
CA ASP A 120 14.03 -17.29 20.39
C ASP A 120 14.76 -16.53 21.51
N GLY A 121 15.66 -17.22 22.24
CA GLY A 121 16.48 -16.63 23.30
C GLY A 121 15.63 -15.83 24.31
N CYS A 122 16.02 -14.57 24.55
CA CYS A 122 15.31 -13.66 25.45
C CYS A 122 13.99 -13.12 24.87
N VAL A 123 13.71 -13.31 23.58
CA VAL A 123 12.50 -12.79 22.90
C VAL A 123 11.29 -13.68 23.18
N GLY A 124 11.50 -14.95 23.53
CA GLY A 124 10.44 -15.93 23.70
C GLY A 124 9.75 -16.28 22.37
N ASP A 125 8.82 -17.24 22.39
CA ASP A 125 8.12 -17.70 21.19
C ASP A 125 7.34 -16.56 20.51
N TRP A 126 7.99 -15.90 19.53
CA TRP A 126 7.43 -14.74 18.85
C TRP A 126 6.17 -15.11 18.06
N THR A 127 6.02 -16.38 17.67
CA THR A 127 4.81 -16.88 17.00
C THR A 127 3.59 -16.84 17.94
N LYS A 128 3.81 -16.72 19.25
CA LYS A 128 2.79 -16.54 20.29
C LYS A 128 2.77 -15.13 20.89
N SER A 129 3.63 -14.23 20.41
CA SER A 129 3.60 -12.84 20.86
C SER A 129 2.29 -12.18 20.42
N SER A 130 1.71 -11.38 21.32
CA SER A 130 0.55 -10.57 20.93
C SER A 130 1.01 -9.55 19.88
N PRO A 131 0.27 -9.39 18.77
CA PRO A 131 0.67 -8.46 17.73
C PRO A 131 0.70 -7.04 18.30
N GLY A 132 1.83 -6.36 18.08
CA GLY A 132 1.99 -4.94 18.41
C GLY A 132 1.00 -4.07 17.65
N SER A 133 0.89 -2.80 18.05
CA SER A 133 0.14 -1.81 17.28
C SER A 133 0.80 -1.51 15.93
N SER A 134 2.11 -1.67 15.85
CA SER A 134 2.95 -1.45 14.67
C SER A 134 3.71 -2.72 14.28
N ILE A 135 4.09 -2.83 13.01
CA ILE A 135 4.96 -3.89 12.48
C ILE A 135 6.05 -3.22 11.64
N PHE A 136 7.24 -3.81 11.65
CA PHE A 136 8.35 -3.44 10.79
C PHE A 136 8.80 -4.69 10.05
N VAL A 137 8.70 -4.71 8.72
CA VAL A 137 9.02 -5.90 7.91
C VAL A 137 10.34 -5.67 7.19
N ASP A 138 11.43 -6.24 7.67
CA ASP A 138 12.75 -6.02 7.08
C ASP A 138 12.77 -6.17 5.54
N PRO A 139 13.24 -5.17 4.77
CA PRO A 139 13.07 -5.15 3.32
C PRO A 139 14.06 -6.06 2.59
N ARG A 140 14.93 -6.77 3.32
CA ARG A 140 15.83 -7.79 2.76
C ARG A 140 15.10 -9.06 2.28
N GLU A 141 13.78 -9.13 2.50
CA GLU A 141 12.90 -10.23 2.09
C GLU A 141 12.23 -10.01 0.70
N PHE A 142 12.57 -8.94 -0.05
CA PHE A 142 11.99 -8.60 -1.37
C PHE A 142 12.80 -9.08 -2.58
#